data_AF-A0A4Q0J4D0-F1
#
_entry.id   AF-A0A4Q0J4D0-F1
#
_cell.length_a   1.000
_cell.length_b   1.000
_cell.length_c   1.000
_cell.angle_alpha   90.00
_cell.angle_beta   90.00
_cell.angle_gamma   90.00
#
_symmetry.space_group_name_H-M   'P 1'
#
loop_
_entity.id
_entity.type
_entity.pdbx_description
1 polymer ?
#
loop_
_entity_poly.entity_id
_entity_poly.type
_entity_poly.pdbx_seq_one_letter_code
_entity_poly.pdbx_strand_id
1 'polypeptide(L)'
;MWLTSSSIGRKFVMALTGAFLVLFVTFHVLMNGVALFWPTAYNAVCEFLGANWYALIGTAILAGGFILHILYALWLTYENRRARGNDRYAVTSRPKQVEWSSKNMLVLGIVVVCFLIVHLFQFWAKMQLPEVLGLEGEFPGAAGTLFIQKAFSCPVTLIVYLIGFGALWLHMTHGFWSMCQSSGLNNGVWMNRLKTIGTVWATVVVLLFAVEAIVFTVQAKRGYYTSNEALIEQYVEMAPACNCEGCEGCESCDECGCAAGKCAESCHRCATLAKIYAVCVEGCAVSACDSSACGDRNASDSVSDNFNEGTF
;
A
#
# COMPACT_ATOMS: atom_id res chain seq x y z
N MET A 1 -25.89 26.01 7.65
CA MET A 1 -24.59 26.54 7.16
C MET A 1 -24.57 26.38 5.64
N TRP A 2 -24.26 27.41 4.86
CA TRP A 2 -24.45 27.41 3.40
C TRP A 2 -23.78 26.25 2.65
N LEU A 3 -22.67 25.74 3.19
CA LEU A 3 -21.91 24.60 2.67
C LEU A 3 -22.71 23.29 2.63
N THR A 4 -23.62 23.07 3.58
CA THR A 4 -24.47 21.85 3.65
C THR A 4 -25.90 22.11 3.17
N SER A 5 -26.38 23.35 3.26
CA SER A 5 -27.77 23.71 2.95
C SER A 5 -28.03 24.03 1.48
N SER A 6 -26.99 24.34 0.69
CA SER A 6 -27.14 24.71 -0.73
C SER A 6 -26.60 23.62 -1.67
N SER A 7 -27.16 23.51 -2.88
CA SER A 7 -26.68 22.59 -3.92
C SER A 7 -25.31 22.98 -4.46
N ILE A 8 -24.99 24.29 -4.48
CA ILE A 8 -23.67 24.80 -4.84
C ILE A 8 -22.63 24.43 -3.76
N GLY A 9 -22.94 24.67 -2.48
CA GLY A 9 -22.00 24.40 -1.38
C GLY A 9 -21.58 22.94 -1.34
N ARG A 10 -22.52 22.02 -1.58
CA ARG A 10 -22.22 20.57 -1.59
C ARG A 10 -21.35 20.14 -2.77
N LYS A 11 -21.53 20.73 -3.96
CA LYS A 11 -20.63 20.50 -5.11
C LYS A 11 -19.23 21.07 -4.86
N PHE A 12 -19.13 22.20 -4.18
CA PHE A 12 -17.84 22.77 -3.81
C PHE A 12 -17.08 21.88 -2.83
N VAL A 13 -17.73 21.36 -1.78
CA VAL A 13 -17.09 20.40 -0.84
C VAL A 13 -16.67 19.11 -1.56
N MET A 14 -17.50 18.61 -2.48
CA MET A 14 -17.15 17.46 -3.33
C MET A 14 -15.90 17.74 -4.18
N ALA A 15 -15.79 18.94 -4.75
CA ALA A 15 -14.63 19.34 -5.53
C ALA A 15 -13.36 19.50 -4.68
N LEU A 16 -13.48 20.09 -3.48
CA LEU A 16 -12.35 20.28 -2.57
C LEU A 16 -11.79 18.95 -2.06
N THR A 17 -12.66 18.04 -1.62
CA THR A 17 -12.26 16.69 -1.20
C THR A 17 -11.68 15.89 -2.37
N GLY A 18 -12.25 16.02 -3.57
CA GLY A 18 -11.69 15.42 -4.78
C GLY A 18 -10.28 15.95 -5.12
N ALA A 19 -10.06 17.25 -5.04
CA ALA A 19 -8.75 17.87 -5.27
C ALA A 19 -7.70 17.37 -4.27
N PHE A 20 -8.08 17.26 -2.99
CA PHE A 20 -7.22 16.70 -1.96
C PHE A 20 -6.83 15.23 -2.25
N LEU A 21 -7.78 14.38 -2.65
CA LEU A 21 -7.49 12.99 -3.02
C LEU A 21 -6.64 12.88 -4.29
N VAL A 22 -6.83 13.77 -5.27
CA VAL A 22 -5.99 13.85 -6.47
C VAL A 22 -4.52 14.15 -6.10
N LEU A 23 -4.29 15.08 -5.18
CA LEU A 23 -2.94 15.37 -4.68
C LEU A 23 -2.34 14.16 -3.97
N PHE A 24 -3.11 13.51 -3.08
CA PHE A 24 -2.65 12.30 -2.39
C PHE A 24 -2.29 11.18 -3.36
N VAL A 25 -3.15 10.85 -4.33
CA VAL A 25 -2.89 9.77 -5.30
C VAL A 25 -1.67 10.08 -6.17
N THR A 26 -1.44 11.36 -6.51
CA THR A 26 -0.23 11.79 -7.23
C THR A 26 1.02 11.61 -6.37
N PHE A 27 0.99 12.04 -5.12
CA PHE A 27 2.09 11.81 -4.19
C PHE A 27 2.35 10.31 -3.99
N HIS A 28 1.28 9.53 -3.86
CA HIS A 28 1.33 8.08 -3.63
C HIS A 28 1.99 7.33 -4.79
N VAL A 29 1.65 7.64 -6.04
CA VAL A 29 2.30 7.01 -7.20
C VAL A 29 3.78 7.38 -7.28
N LEU A 30 4.13 8.65 -7.00
CA LEU A 30 5.54 9.08 -7.07
C LEU A 30 6.41 8.40 -6.01
N MET A 31 5.89 8.26 -4.80
CA MET A 31 6.54 7.52 -3.73
C MET A 31 6.68 6.03 -4.08
N ASN A 32 5.62 5.38 -4.59
CA ASN A 32 5.71 3.98 -5.00
C ASN A 32 6.70 3.79 -6.16
N GLY A 33 6.83 4.78 -7.04
CA GLY A 33 7.85 4.83 -8.07
C GLY A 33 9.28 4.74 -7.53
N VAL A 34 9.55 5.15 -6.29
CA VAL A 34 10.86 4.93 -5.65
C VAL A 34 11.17 3.43 -5.54
N ALA A 35 10.18 2.59 -5.23
CA ALA A 35 10.36 1.14 -5.13
C ALA A 35 10.71 0.48 -6.47
N LEU A 36 10.39 1.11 -7.60
CA LEU A 36 10.74 0.61 -8.94
C LEU A 36 12.24 0.72 -9.22
N PHE A 37 12.86 1.82 -8.80
CA PHE A 37 14.23 2.15 -9.16
C PHE A 37 15.22 1.96 -8.00
N TRP A 38 14.77 2.22 -6.77
CA TRP A 38 15.60 2.24 -5.56
C TRP A 38 14.85 1.56 -4.39
N PRO A 39 14.75 0.22 -4.38
CA PRO A 39 13.99 -0.53 -3.36
C PRO A 39 14.40 -0.24 -1.91
N THR A 40 15.69 -0.05 -1.64
CA THR A 40 16.19 0.30 -0.30
C THR A 40 15.77 1.71 0.13
N ALA A 41 15.76 2.67 -0.80
CA ALA A 41 15.27 4.02 -0.56
C ALA A 41 13.75 4.03 -0.31
N TYR A 42 12.99 3.12 -0.93
CA TYR A 42 11.57 2.99 -0.64
C TYR A 42 11.30 2.57 0.81
N ASN A 43 12.08 1.65 1.37
CA ASN A 43 11.93 1.29 2.78
C ASN A 43 12.25 2.47 3.72
N ALA A 44 13.23 3.32 3.38
CA ALA A 44 13.48 4.55 4.13
C ALA A 44 12.31 5.55 4.02
N VAL A 45 11.61 5.59 2.88
CA VAL A 45 10.37 6.35 2.75
C VAL A 45 9.25 5.75 3.60
N CYS A 46 9.15 4.42 3.68
CA CYS A 46 8.20 3.73 4.58
C CYS A 46 8.49 4.02 6.05
N GLU A 47 9.76 4.09 6.45
CA GLU A 47 10.16 4.49 7.80
C GLU A 47 9.75 5.95 8.10
N PHE A 48 10.05 6.87 7.18
CA PHE A 48 9.67 8.28 7.32
C PHE A 48 8.14 8.46 7.41
N LEU A 49 7.37 7.73 6.60
CA LEU A 49 5.91 7.80 6.57
C LEU A 49 5.22 6.74 7.44
N GLY A 50 5.97 6.03 8.30
CA GLY A 50 5.49 5.01 9.22
C GLY A 50 4.67 5.59 10.37
N ALA A 51 4.61 4.91 11.53
CA ALA A 51 3.82 5.36 12.69
C ALA A 51 4.38 6.61 13.43
N ASN A 52 5.02 7.55 12.71
CA ASN A 52 5.44 8.84 13.22
C ASN A 52 4.25 9.78 13.44
N TRP A 53 4.29 10.61 14.49
CA TRP A 53 3.16 11.47 14.89
C TRP A 53 2.59 12.34 13.74
N TYR A 54 3.45 12.90 12.88
CA TYR A 54 3.03 13.72 11.75
C TYR A 54 2.37 12.89 10.65
N ALA A 55 2.86 11.68 10.40
CA ALA A 55 2.29 10.74 9.43
C ALA A 55 0.94 10.19 9.92
N LEU A 56 0.78 9.98 11.23
CA LEU A 56 -0.50 9.61 11.84
C LEU A 56 -1.55 10.72 11.69
N ILE A 57 -1.18 11.98 11.94
CA ILE A 57 -2.05 13.13 11.69
C ILE A 57 -2.42 13.20 10.20
N GLY A 58 -1.43 13.05 9.30
CA GLY A 58 -1.66 13.01 7.86
C GLY A 58 -2.63 11.89 7.44
N THR A 59 -2.46 10.69 8.01
CA THR A 59 -3.32 9.53 7.79
C THR A 59 -4.76 9.81 8.26
N ALA A 60 -4.93 10.42 9.43
CA ALA A 60 -6.24 10.78 9.97
C ALA A 60 -6.95 11.84 9.11
N ILE A 61 -6.22 12.88 8.66
CA ILE A 61 -6.74 13.90 7.74
C ILE A 61 -7.15 13.26 6.41
N LEU A 62 -6.31 12.37 5.87
CA LEU A 62 -6.60 11.65 4.64
C LEU A 62 -7.86 10.80 4.76
N ALA A 63 -7.97 10.00 5.83
CA ALA A 63 -9.14 9.18 6.10
C ALA A 63 -10.40 10.05 6.23
N GLY A 64 -10.33 11.17 6.96
CA GLY A 64 -11.42 12.13 7.08
C GLY A 64 -11.84 12.73 5.73
N GLY A 65 -10.87 13.17 4.92
CA GLY A 65 -11.12 13.70 3.57
C GLY A 65 -11.77 12.67 2.64
N PHE A 66 -11.33 11.41 2.71
CA PHE A 66 -11.90 10.30 1.94
C PHE A 66 -13.34 9.95 2.38
N ILE A 67 -13.59 9.88 3.69
CA ILE A 67 -14.95 9.65 4.23
C ILE A 67 -15.88 10.79 3.80
N LEU A 68 -15.46 12.04 3.94
CA LEU A 68 -16.24 13.19 3.50
C LEU A 68 -16.54 13.14 2.00
N HIS A 69 -15.56 12.74 1.17
CA HIS A 69 -15.74 12.55 -0.26
C HIS A 69 -16.87 11.54 -0.56
N ILE A 70 -16.86 10.38 0.12
CA ILE A 70 -17.89 9.35 -0.05
C ILE A 70 -19.27 9.85 0.41
N LEU A 71 -19.36 10.47 1.59
CA LEU A 71 -20.63 10.95 2.12
C LEU A 71 -21.28 11.98 1.20
N TYR A 72 -20.51 12.94 0.69
CA TYR A 72 -21.01 13.94 -0.27
C TYR A 72 -21.31 13.33 -1.64
N ALA A 73 -20.52 12.35 -2.10
CA ALA A 73 -20.81 11.63 -3.34
C ALA A 73 -22.14 10.88 -3.26
N LEU A 74 -22.41 10.18 -2.16
CA LEU A 74 -23.66 9.47 -1.91
C LEU A 74 -24.84 10.44 -1.79
N TRP A 75 -24.67 11.53 -1.05
CA TRP A 75 -25.71 12.57 -0.92
C TRP A 75 -26.07 13.17 -2.29
N LEU A 76 -25.07 13.62 -3.07
CA LEU A 76 -25.30 14.16 -4.40
C LEU A 76 -25.92 13.13 -5.35
N THR A 77 -25.52 11.86 -5.25
CA THR A 77 -26.09 10.79 -6.07
C THR A 77 -27.56 10.54 -5.72
N TYR A 78 -27.90 10.52 -4.43
CA TYR A 78 -29.27 10.39 -3.97
C TYR A 78 -30.14 11.54 -4.46
N GLU A 79 -29.70 12.78 -4.32
CA GLU A 79 -30.47 13.93 -4.79
C GLU A 79 -30.61 13.97 -6.30
N ASN A 80 -29.55 13.66 -7.05
CA ASN A 80 -29.62 13.56 -8.51
C ASN A 80 -30.62 12.48 -8.95
N ARG A 81 -30.71 11.38 -8.20
CA ARG A 81 -31.66 10.29 -8.48
C ARG A 81 -33.09 10.69 -8.10
N ARG A 82 -33.26 11.36 -6.96
CA ARG A 82 -34.57 11.87 -6.51
C ARG A 82 -35.13 12.94 -7.45
N ALA A 83 -34.28 13.85 -7.92
CA ALA A 83 -34.65 14.92 -8.85
C ALA A 83 -34.99 14.40 -10.26
N ARG A 84 -34.42 13.26 -10.68
CA ARG A 84 -34.79 12.61 -11.95
C ARG A 84 -36.17 11.94 -11.92
N GLY A 85 -36.73 11.68 -10.74
CA GLY A 85 -38.02 10.98 -10.62
C GLY A 85 -38.01 9.56 -11.18
N ASN A 86 -39.19 8.97 -11.39
CA ASN A 86 -39.36 7.64 -11.98
C ASN A 86 -39.34 7.66 -13.52
N ASP A 87 -39.11 8.83 -14.12
CA ASP A 87 -39.14 9.03 -15.56
C ASP A 87 -37.87 8.48 -16.21
N ARG A 88 -37.99 7.27 -16.74
CA ARG A 88 -36.99 6.65 -17.61
C ARG A 88 -36.96 7.41 -18.94
N TYR A 89 -36.19 8.51 -19.01
CA TYR A 89 -35.86 9.30 -20.19
C TYR A 89 -36.94 9.34 -21.29
N ALA A 90 -37.78 10.38 -21.29
CA ALA A 90 -38.69 10.69 -22.41
C ALA A 90 -37.96 11.05 -23.73
N VAL A 91 -36.62 11.09 -23.73
CA VAL A 91 -35.77 11.36 -24.90
C VAL A 91 -34.63 10.34 -24.93
N THR A 92 -34.72 9.38 -25.84
CA THR A 92 -33.70 8.34 -26.10
C THR A 92 -32.56 8.83 -27.00
N SER A 93 -32.61 10.08 -27.49
CA SER A 93 -31.53 10.63 -28.30
C SER A 93 -30.30 10.82 -27.41
N ARG A 94 -29.37 9.87 -27.50
CA ARG A 94 -28.03 9.98 -26.91
C ARG A 94 -27.38 11.27 -27.43
N PRO A 95 -27.21 12.33 -26.62
CA PRO A 95 -26.35 13.42 -27.03
C PRO A 95 -24.95 12.81 -27.16
N LYS A 96 -24.26 13.03 -28.29
CA LYS A 96 -22.90 12.51 -28.57
C LYS A 96 -21.84 12.90 -27.52
N GLN A 97 -22.20 13.68 -26.51
CA GLN A 97 -21.31 14.38 -25.57
C GLN A 97 -21.33 13.83 -24.13
N VAL A 98 -22.09 12.77 -23.81
CA VAL A 98 -22.17 12.26 -22.42
C VAL A 98 -21.30 11.01 -22.24
N GLU A 99 -20.10 11.21 -21.69
CA GLU A 99 -19.13 10.16 -21.34
C GLU A 99 -19.73 9.05 -20.48
N TRP A 100 -19.34 7.80 -20.75
CA TRP A 100 -19.84 6.63 -20.02
C TRP A 100 -19.48 6.67 -18.53
N SER A 101 -18.29 7.19 -18.21
CA SER A 101 -17.81 7.38 -16.84
C SER A 101 -18.77 8.26 -16.02
N SER A 102 -19.26 9.37 -16.60
CA SER A 102 -20.17 10.29 -15.90
C SER A 102 -21.51 9.64 -15.50
N LYS A 103 -21.95 8.61 -16.24
CA LYS A 103 -23.19 7.87 -15.95
C LYS A 103 -23.01 6.81 -14.86
N ASN A 104 -21.80 6.31 -14.68
CA ASN A 104 -21.49 5.19 -13.80
C ASN A 104 -20.58 5.59 -12.62
N MET A 105 -20.45 6.88 -12.29
CA MET A 105 -19.56 7.36 -11.22
C MET A 105 -19.81 6.71 -9.86
N LEU A 106 -21.05 6.39 -9.50
CA LEU A 106 -21.34 5.66 -8.26
C LEU A 106 -20.77 4.23 -8.31
N VAL A 107 -20.96 3.53 -9.42
CA VAL A 107 -20.46 2.16 -9.60
C VAL A 107 -18.94 2.15 -9.58
N LEU A 108 -18.31 3.08 -10.30
CA LEU A 108 -16.84 3.26 -10.27
C LEU A 108 -16.34 3.56 -8.86
N GLY A 109 -17.04 4.43 -8.12
CA GLY A 109 -16.73 4.73 -6.72
C GLY A 109 -16.79 3.49 -5.82
N ILE A 110 -17.80 2.63 -5.99
CA ILE A 110 -17.91 1.36 -5.23
C ILE A 110 -16.73 0.43 -5.55
N VAL A 111 -16.38 0.28 -6.83
CA VAL A 111 -15.22 -0.56 -7.22
C VAL A 111 -13.92 -0.01 -6.63
N VAL A 112 -13.73 1.32 -6.63
CA VAL A 112 -12.56 1.97 -6.00
C VAL A 112 -12.54 1.74 -4.49
N VAL A 113 -13.69 1.78 -3.80
CA VAL A 113 -13.76 1.46 -2.36
C VAL A 113 -13.41 -0.01 -2.09
N CYS A 114 -13.93 -0.95 -2.89
CA CYS A 114 -13.57 -2.37 -2.75
C CYS A 114 -12.08 -2.60 -2.98
N PHE A 115 -11.50 -1.95 -3.99
CA PHE A 115 -10.05 -1.97 -4.23
C PHE A 115 -9.27 -1.38 -3.05
N LEU A 116 -9.70 -0.23 -2.52
CA LEU A 116 -9.06 0.43 -1.38
C LEU A 116 -9.09 -0.45 -0.12
N ILE A 117 -10.18 -1.18 0.13
CA ILE A 117 -10.25 -2.11 1.26
C ILE A 117 -9.16 -3.19 1.14
N VAL A 118 -9.04 -3.83 -0.03
CA VAL A 118 -7.98 -4.83 -0.29
C VAL A 118 -6.60 -4.21 -0.10
N HIS A 119 -6.38 -3.02 -0.67
CA HIS A 119 -5.12 -2.29 -0.56
C HIS A 119 -4.75 -1.96 0.90
N LEU A 120 -5.69 -1.43 1.69
CA LEU A 120 -5.46 -1.11 3.10
C LEU A 120 -5.20 -2.37 3.95
N PHE A 121 -5.87 -3.49 3.66
CA PHE A 121 -5.60 -4.76 4.34
C PHE A 121 -4.21 -5.32 4.05
N GLN A 122 -3.71 -5.15 2.82
CA GLN A 122 -2.41 -5.69 2.43
C GLN A 122 -1.24 -4.85 2.94
N PHE A 123 -1.41 -3.52 3.05
CA PHE A 123 -0.34 -2.60 3.43
C PHE A 123 -0.61 -1.93 4.78
N TRP A 124 -1.51 -0.96 4.84
CA TRP A 124 -1.71 -0.15 6.05
C TRP A 124 -2.00 -0.97 7.32
N ALA A 125 -2.88 -1.97 7.23
CA ALA A 125 -3.28 -2.83 8.35
C ALA A 125 -2.15 -3.77 8.83
N LYS A 126 -1.15 -4.03 7.98
CA LYS A 126 0.00 -4.89 8.30
C LYS A 126 1.26 -4.11 8.67
N MET A 127 1.38 -2.87 8.19
CA MET A 127 2.54 -2.01 8.40
C MET A 127 2.31 -1.07 9.59
N GLN A 128 1.42 -0.09 9.44
CA GLN A 128 1.27 1.02 10.38
C GLN A 128 0.34 0.68 11.55
N LEU A 129 -0.70 -0.14 11.32
CA LEU A 129 -1.67 -0.48 12.37
C LEU A 129 -1.06 -1.26 13.56
N PRO A 130 -0.22 -2.30 13.37
CA PRO A 130 0.41 -2.99 14.49
C PRO A 130 1.29 -2.04 15.33
N GLU A 131 2.09 -1.20 14.68
CA GLU A 131 2.93 -0.19 15.35
C GLU A 131 2.09 0.78 16.20
N VAL A 132 0.98 1.28 15.64
CA VAL A 132 0.05 2.19 16.36
C VAL A 132 -0.61 1.51 17.57
N LEU A 133 -0.89 0.22 17.48
CA LEU A 133 -1.49 -0.56 18.57
C LEU A 133 -0.46 -1.08 19.58
N GLY A 134 0.84 -0.87 19.35
CA GLY A 134 1.91 -1.47 20.15
C GLY A 134 1.95 -3.00 20.05
N LEU A 135 1.48 -3.55 18.92
CA LEU A 135 1.46 -4.98 18.65
C LEU A 135 2.62 -5.39 17.75
N GLU A 136 3.05 -6.64 17.88
CA GLU A 136 4.07 -7.23 17.02
C GLU A 136 3.53 -7.49 15.61
N GLY A 137 4.23 -6.97 14.60
CA GLY A 137 3.91 -7.18 13.19
C GLY A 137 4.38 -8.52 12.63
N GLU A 138 3.98 -8.81 11.38
CA GLU A 138 4.57 -9.91 10.60
C GLU A 138 6.05 -9.61 10.27
N PHE A 139 6.33 -8.36 9.91
CA PHE A 139 7.66 -7.79 9.64
C PHE A 139 7.74 -6.39 10.27
N PRO A 140 8.94 -5.78 10.39
CA PRO A 140 9.05 -4.37 10.74
C PRO A 140 8.20 -3.51 9.79
N GLY A 141 7.43 -2.55 10.28
CA GLY A 141 6.50 -1.78 9.42
C GLY A 141 7.22 -0.93 8.36
N ALA A 142 8.49 -0.59 8.60
CA ALA A 142 9.37 0.08 7.64
C ALA A 142 9.84 -0.84 6.48
N ALA A 143 9.73 -2.17 6.60
CA ALA A 143 10.14 -3.13 5.57
C ALA A 143 9.13 -3.22 4.40
N GLY A 144 8.82 -2.08 3.77
CA GLY A 144 7.79 -1.96 2.74
C GLY A 144 7.94 -2.93 1.56
N THR A 145 9.17 -3.19 1.14
CA THR A 145 9.47 -4.15 0.05
C THR A 145 9.15 -5.61 0.42
N LEU A 146 9.22 -6.02 1.70
CA LEU A 146 8.71 -7.34 2.13
C LEU A 146 7.19 -7.43 2.04
N PHE A 147 6.47 -6.34 2.34
CA PHE A 147 5.02 -6.30 2.15
C PHE A 147 4.64 -6.33 0.66
N ILE A 148 5.41 -5.66 -0.20
CA ILE A 148 5.28 -5.77 -1.67
C ILE A 148 5.49 -7.23 -2.10
N GLN A 149 6.58 -7.87 -1.65
CA GLN A 149 6.85 -9.29 -1.92
C GLN A 149 5.64 -10.15 -1.53
N LYS A 150 5.13 -9.99 -0.30
CA LYS A 150 4.03 -10.81 0.21
C LYS A 150 2.74 -10.61 -0.59
N ALA A 151 2.38 -9.36 -0.89
CA ALA A 151 1.16 -9.02 -1.61
C ALA A 151 1.22 -9.52 -3.07
N PHE A 152 2.31 -9.22 -3.78
CA PHE A 152 2.42 -9.47 -5.21
C PHE A 152 2.98 -10.85 -5.58
N SER A 153 3.35 -11.68 -4.61
CA SER A 153 3.60 -13.12 -4.83
C SER A 153 2.33 -13.85 -5.29
N CYS A 154 1.14 -13.36 -4.90
CA CYS A 154 -0.14 -13.90 -5.36
C CYS A 154 -0.54 -13.25 -6.70
N PRO A 155 -0.69 -14.02 -7.81
CA PRO A 155 -1.04 -13.45 -9.10
C PRO A 155 -2.44 -12.82 -9.14
N VAL A 156 -3.34 -13.22 -8.22
CA VAL A 156 -4.67 -12.63 -8.07
C VAL A 156 -4.58 -11.15 -7.67
N THR A 157 -3.58 -10.78 -6.87
CA THR A 157 -3.37 -9.39 -6.45
C THR A 157 -3.16 -8.47 -7.65
N LEU A 158 -2.35 -8.87 -8.64
CA LEU A 158 -2.17 -8.09 -9.86
C LEU A 158 -3.50 -7.85 -10.58
N ILE A 159 -4.32 -8.89 -10.75
CA ILE A 159 -5.60 -8.80 -11.46
C ILE A 159 -6.55 -7.83 -10.74
N VAL A 160 -6.68 -7.97 -9.41
CA VAL A 160 -7.52 -7.08 -8.59
C VAL A 160 -7.05 -5.63 -8.70
N TYR A 161 -5.74 -5.39 -8.68
CA TYR A 161 -5.15 -4.06 -8.79
C TYR A 161 -5.41 -3.45 -10.17
N LEU A 162 -5.23 -4.20 -11.26
CA LEU A 162 -5.52 -3.71 -12.61
C LEU A 162 -7.00 -3.34 -12.81
N ILE A 163 -7.93 -4.10 -12.22
CA ILE A 163 -9.36 -3.76 -12.22
C ILE A 163 -9.60 -2.47 -11.42
N GLY A 164 -9.02 -2.35 -10.23
CA GLY A 164 -9.10 -1.16 -9.38
C GLY A 164 -8.55 0.09 -10.09
N PHE A 165 -7.40 -0.04 -10.74
CA PHE A 165 -6.75 1.00 -11.55
C PHE A 165 -7.60 1.42 -12.74
N GLY A 166 -8.23 0.47 -13.45
CA GLY A 166 -9.16 0.80 -14.53
C GLY A 166 -10.37 1.61 -14.03
N ALA A 167 -10.94 1.24 -12.88
CA ALA A 167 -12.03 1.99 -12.27
C ALA A 167 -11.57 3.38 -11.80
N LEU A 168 -10.40 3.46 -11.18
CA LEU A 168 -9.78 4.69 -10.71
C LEU A 168 -9.48 5.65 -11.88
N TRP A 169 -8.98 5.14 -13.01
CA TRP A 169 -8.72 5.92 -14.22
C TRP A 169 -10.00 6.59 -14.75
N LEU A 170 -11.08 5.82 -14.89
CA LEU A 170 -12.37 6.36 -15.33
C LEU A 170 -12.94 7.37 -14.32
N HIS A 171 -12.76 7.10 -13.03
CA HIS A 171 -13.19 7.98 -11.94
C HIS A 171 -12.43 9.32 -11.97
N MET A 172 -11.09 9.29 -12.05
CA MET A 172 -10.22 10.47 -12.05
C MET A 172 -10.34 11.29 -13.34
N THR A 173 -10.44 10.63 -14.50
CA THR A 173 -10.62 11.31 -15.80
C THR A 173 -11.86 12.18 -15.79
N HIS A 174 -12.94 11.73 -15.17
CA HIS A 174 -14.13 12.55 -14.96
C HIS A 174 -13.98 13.55 -13.80
N GLY A 175 -13.47 13.07 -12.66
CA GLY A 175 -13.36 13.85 -11.42
C GLY A 175 -12.54 15.12 -11.58
N PHE A 176 -11.43 15.06 -12.33
CA PHE A 176 -10.48 16.17 -12.47
C PHE A 176 -11.11 17.42 -13.12
N TRP A 177 -11.73 17.29 -14.29
CA TRP A 177 -12.34 18.46 -14.92
C TRP A 177 -13.63 18.87 -14.18
N SER A 178 -14.37 17.91 -13.60
CA SER A 178 -15.60 18.15 -12.85
C SER A 178 -15.35 18.98 -11.58
N MET A 179 -14.23 18.76 -10.87
CA MET A 179 -13.86 19.57 -9.71
C MET A 179 -13.49 21.00 -10.15
N CYS A 180 -12.72 21.17 -11.23
CA CYS A 180 -12.38 22.49 -11.75
C CYS A 180 -13.63 23.28 -12.17
N GLN A 181 -14.60 22.61 -12.81
CA GLN A 181 -15.88 23.21 -13.15
C GLN A 181 -16.62 23.71 -11.90
N SER A 182 -16.68 22.88 -10.85
CA SER A 182 -17.39 23.18 -9.61
C SER A 182 -16.72 24.31 -8.81
N SER A 183 -15.41 24.49 -8.96
CA SER A 183 -14.64 25.59 -8.37
C SER A 183 -14.68 26.89 -9.19
N GLY A 184 -15.40 26.93 -10.32
CA GLY A 184 -15.63 28.14 -11.11
C GLY A 184 -14.85 28.25 -12.43
N LEU A 185 -13.97 27.29 -12.76
CA LEU A 185 -13.22 27.27 -14.02
C LEU A 185 -14.09 26.71 -15.17
N ASN A 186 -15.19 27.40 -15.50
CA ASN A 186 -16.25 26.89 -16.37
C ASN A 186 -16.44 27.67 -17.69
N ASN A 187 -15.39 28.29 -18.25
CA ASN A 187 -15.50 28.90 -19.57
C ASN A 187 -15.22 27.86 -20.69
N GLY A 188 -15.81 28.06 -21.87
CA GLY A 188 -15.77 27.06 -22.96
C GLY A 188 -14.38 26.73 -23.49
N VAL A 189 -13.45 27.69 -23.44
CA VAL A 189 -12.06 27.49 -23.90
C VAL A 189 -11.27 26.65 -22.88
N TRP A 190 -11.29 27.05 -21.61
CA TRP A 190 -10.57 26.36 -20.54
C TRP A 190 -11.16 24.99 -20.21
N MET A 191 -12.49 24.82 -20.31
CA MET A 191 -13.13 23.54 -20.03
C MET A 191 -12.62 22.44 -20.98
N ASN A 192 -12.46 22.74 -22.26
CA ASN A 192 -11.90 21.79 -23.23
C ASN A 192 -10.45 21.45 -22.91
N ARG A 193 -9.64 22.44 -22.52
CA ARG A 193 -8.24 22.23 -22.11
C ARG A 193 -8.14 21.37 -20.84
N LEU A 194 -8.94 21.66 -19.82
CA LEU A 194 -8.95 20.95 -18.55
C LEU A 194 -9.40 19.49 -18.69
N LYS A 195 -10.34 19.21 -19.59
CA LYS A 195 -10.70 17.83 -19.94
C LYS A 195 -9.52 17.06 -20.55
N THR A 196 -8.81 17.67 -21.51
CA THR A 196 -7.62 17.06 -22.11
C THR A 196 -6.51 16.87 -21.08
N ILE A 197 -6.17 17.91 -20.30
CA ILE A 197 -5.15 17.86 -19.26
C ILE A 197 -5.50 16.78 -18.22
N GLY A 198 -6.73 16.77 -17.72
CA GLY A 198 -7.19 15.79 -16.75
C GLY A 198 -7.13 14.37 -17.28
N THR A 199 -7.47 14.15 -18.55
CA THR A 199 -7.37 12.83 -19.20
C THR A 199 -5.92 12.39 -19.33
N VAL A 200 -5.03 13.26 -19.81
CA VAL A 200 -3.59 12.94 -19.96
C VAL A 200 -2.98 12.63 -18.60
N TRP A 201 -3.18 13.51 -17.62
CA TRP A 201 -2.65 13.32 -16.27
C TRP A 201 -3.17 12.04 -15.61
N ALA A 202 -4.50 11.80 -15.64
CA ALA A 202 -5.08 10.59 -15.04
C ALA A 202 -4.56 9.32 -15.73
N THR A 203 -4.37 9.38 -17.05
CA THR A 203 -3.79 8.26 -17.82
C THR A 203 -2.34 8.00 -17.41
N VAL A 204 -1.50 9.04 -17.31
CA VAL A 204 -0.11 8.88 -16.87
C VAL A 204 -0.03 8.29 -15.46
N VAL A 205 -0.77 8.85 -14.50
CA VAL A 205 -0.78 8.36 -13.11
C VAL A 205 -1.20 6.89 -13.03
N VAL A 206 -2.27 6.50 -13.73
CA VAL A 206 -2.75 5.11 -13.65
C VAL A 206 -1.84 4.15 -14.42
N LEU A 207 -1.24 4.57 -15.53
CA LEU A 207 -0.24 3.75 -16.23
C LEU A 207 0.99 3.50 -15.34
N LEU A 208 1.44 4.51 -14.58
CA LEU A 208 2.53 4.33 -13.62
C LEU A 208 2.18 3.29 -12.55
N PHE A 209 1.01 3.39 -11.92
CA PHE A 209 0.53 2.36 -10.98
C PHE A 209 0.45 0.96 -11.62
N ALA A 210 0.00 0.86 -12.87
CA ALA A 210 -0.06 -0.41 -13.57
C ALA A 210 1.34 -0.99 -13.81
N VAL A 211 2.30 -0.16 -14.21
CA VAL A 211 3.71 -0.55 -14.35
C VAL A 211 4.29 -1.00 -13.01
N GLU A 212 4.05 -0.25 -11.93
CA GLU A 212 4.42 -0.62 -10.56
C GLU A 212 3.92 -2.00 -10.19
N ALA A 213 2.61 -2.25 -10.29
CA ALA A 213 2.02 -3.54 -9.95
C ALA A 213 2.59 -4.70 -10.79
N ILE A 214 2.81 -4.49 -12.09
CA ILE A 214 3.39 -5.51 -12.98
C ILE A 214 4.84 -5.81 -12.56
N VAL A 215 5.66 -4.78 -12.39
CA VAL A 215 7.08 -4.95 -11.99
C VAL A 215 7.17 -5.59 -10.62
N PHE A 216 6.38 -5.15 -9.64
CA PHE A 216 6.36 -5.75 -8.31
C PHE A 216 5.98 -7.23 -8.36
N THR A 217 5.01 -7.61 -9.19
CA THR A 217 4.65 -9.03 -9.41
C THR A 217 5.81 -9.83 -10.00
N VAL A 218 6.49 -9.28 -11.01
CA VAL A 218 7.63 -9.95 -11.65
C VAL A 218 8.79 -10.11 -10.67
N GLN A 219 9.13 -9.05 -9.93
CA GLN A 219 10.22 -9.05 -8.96
C GLN A 219 9.91 -9.96 -7.76
N ALA A 220 8.65 -9.97 -7.30
CA ALA A 220 8.22 -10.88 -6.24
C ALA A 220 8.32 -12.35 -6.66
N LYS A 221 7.90 -12.69 -7.89
CA LYS A 221 8.06 -14.05 -8.44
C LYS A 221 9.50 -14.48 -8.64
N ARG A 222 10.41 -13.53 -8.88
CA ARG A 222 11.86 -13.76 -8.94
C ARG A 222 12.50 -13.88 -7.56
N GLY A 223 11.78 -13.59 -6.47
CA GLY A 223 12.33 -13.52 -5.13
C GLY A 223 13.32 -12.36 -4.93
N TYR A 224 13.24 -11.30 -5.75
CA TYR A 224 14.22 -10.21 -5.70
C TYR A 224 14.27 -9.53 -4.33
N TYR A 225 13.10 -9.29 -3.71
CA TYR A 225 13.01 -8.61 -2.42
C TYR A 225 13.46 -9.49 -1.24
N THR A 226 13.70 -10.79 -1.48
CA THR A 226 14.08 -11.79 -0.46
C THR A 226 15.43 -12.44 -0.73
N SER A 227 16.12 -12.02 -1.79
CA SER A 227 17.46 -12.50 -2.17
C SER A 227 18.48 -11.37 -2.34
N ASN A 228 18.03 -10.11 -2.38
CA ASN A 228 18.93 -8.96 -2.46
C ASN A 228 19.55 -8.68 -1.09
N GLU A 229 20.88 -8.83 -1.00
CA GLU A 229 21.68 -8.64 0.21
C GLU A 229 21.42 -7.29 0.90
N ALA A 230 21.48 -6.17 0.16
CA ALA A 230 21.28 -4.84 0.73
C ALA A 230 19.87 -4.65 1.32
N LEU A 231 18.84 -5.28 0.74
CA LEU A 231 17.49 -5.25 1.31
C LEU A 231 17.40 -6.11 2.58
N ILE A 232 18.04 -7.28 2.59
CA ILE A 232 18.04 -8.19 3.73
C ILE A 232 18.73 -7.55 4.93
N GLU A 233 19.92 -6.98 4.72
CA GLU A 233 20.63 -6.20 5.74
C GLU A 233 19.73 -5.11 6.32
N GLN A 234 19.07 -4.34 5.45
CA GLN A 234 18.15 -3.29 5.87
C GLN A 234 16.97 -3.83 6.70
N TYR A 235 16.40 -4.98 6.37
CA TYR A 235 15.32 -5.57 7.17
C TYR A 235 15.79 -6.01 8.55
N VAL A 236 17.01 -6.56 8.63
CA VAL A 236 17.64 -7.00 9.89
C VAL A 236 17.93 -5.79 10.78
N GLU A 237 18.39 -4.68 10.20
CA GLU A 237 18.59 -3.40 10.91
C GLU A 237 17.26 -2.82 11.44
N MET A 238 16.15 -3.01 10.72
CA MET A 238 14.82 -2.58 11.16
C MET A 238 14.21 -3.45 12.26
N ALA A 239 14.83 -4.58 12.61
CA ALA A 239 14.33 -5.44 13.68
C ALA A 239 14.34 -4.70 15.02
N PRO A 240 13.32 -4.88 15.87
CA PRO A 240 13.23 -4.20 17.16
C PRO A 240 14.42 -4.57 18.05
N ALA A 241 14.81 -3.68 18.96
CA ALA A 241 15.85 -3.97 19.94
C ALA A 241 15.48 -5.18 20.82
N CYS A 242 16.50 -5.88 21.31
CA CYS A 242 16.33 -6.99 22.24
C CYS A 242 15.83 -6.45 23.58
N ASN A 243 14.73 -7.01 24.11
CA ASN A 243 14.16 -6.57 25.38
C ASN A 243 13.76 -7.76 26.29
N CYS A 244 14.47 -8.89 26.16
CA CYS A 244 14.27 -10.04 27.04
C CYS A 244 14.82 -9.77 28.44
N GLU A 245 14.08 -10.23 29.45
CA GLU A 245 14.50 -10.20 30.85
C GLU A 245 15.78 -11.06 31.00
N GLY A 246 16.89 -10.45 31.44
CA GLY A 246 18.21 -11.09 31.48
C GLY A 246 19.13 -10.80 30.28
N CYS A 247 18.67 -10.01 29.31
CA CYS A 247 19.42 -9.57 28.12
C CYS A 247 19.80 -8.08 28.16
N GLU A 248 19.68 -7.43 29.33
CA GLU A 248 20.01 -6.02 29.50
C GLU A 248 21.48 -5.76 29.13
N GLY A 249 21.71 -5.12 27.98
CA GLY A 249 23.05 -4.76 27.49
C GLY A 249 23.61 -5.62 26.35
N CYS A 250 22.86 -6.55 25.76
CA CYS A 250 23.31 -7.16 24.50
C CYS A 250 23.03 -6.26 23.30
N GLU A 251 24.00 -6.10 22.40
CA GLU A 251 23.82 -5.40 21.13
C GLU A 251 23.25 -6.34 20.04
N SER A 252 23.39 -7.67 20.22
CA SER A 252 22.93 -8.71 19.28
C SER A 252 22.28 -9.94 19.96
N CYS A 253 21.46 -10.70 19.21
CA CYS A 253 20.88 -11.97 19.70
C CYS A 253 21.96 -13.03 20.01
N ASP A 254 23.10 -12.96 19.33
CA ASP A 254 24.23 -13.88 19.51
C ASP A 254 24.94 -13.67 20.85
N GLU A 255 25.06 -12.42 21.29
CA GLU A 255 25.64 -12.05 22.58
C GLU A 255 24.76 -12.46 23.77
N CYS A 256 23.45 -12.53 23.58
CA CYS A 256 22.50 -12.85 24.65
C CYS A 256 22.42 -14.35 25.00
N GLY A 257 23.16 -15.23 24.31
CA GLY A 257 22.97 -16.68 24.47
C GLY A 257 21.57 -17.16 24.06
N CYS A 258 20.83 -16.37 23.26
CA CYS A 258 19.48 -16.69 22.80
C CYS A 258 19.43 -17.90 21.86
N ALA A 259 20.57 -18.33 21.32
CA ALA A 259 20.68 -19.47 20.41
C ALA A 259 20.32 -20.82 21.07
N ALA A 260 20.27 -20.91 22.41
CA ALA A 260 19.89 -22.14 23.11
C ALA A 260 19.08 -21.86 24.40
N GLY A 261 17.75 -21.83 24.30
CA GLY A 261 16.84 -21.87 25.46
C GLY A 261 15.59 -21.00 25.38
N LYS A 262 14.94 -20.77 26.55
CA LYS A 262 13.69 -20.00 26.73
C LYS A 262 13.71 -18.56 26.18
N CYS A 263 14.89 -18.03 25.90
CA CYS A 263 15.10 -16.67 25.39
C CYS A 263 14.74 -16.53 23.90
N ALA A 264 14.83 -17.62 23.11
CA ALA A 264 14.43 -17.64 21.71
C ALA A 264 12.91 -17.43 21.53
N GLU A 265 12.11 -17.85 22.51
CA GLU A 265 10.65 -17.71 22.49
C GLU A 265 10.16 -16.38 23.07
N SER A 266 10.95 -15.73 23.93
CA SER A 266 10.58 -14.48 24.62
C SER A 266 11.23 -13.22 24.03
N CYS A 267 12.23 -13.35 23.15
CA CYS A 267 12.88 -12.20 22.51
C CYS A 267 12.18 -11.80 21.20
N HIS A 268 11.52 -10.63 21.21
CA HIS A 268 10.82 -10.08 20.05
C HIS A 268 11.76 -9.84 18.84
N ARG A 269 13.03 -9.46 19.08
CA ARG A 269 14.04 -9.31 18.03
C ARG A 269 14.30 -10.64 17.33
N CYS A 270 14.64 -11.69 18.08
CA CYS A 270 14.98 -12.98 17.48
C CYS A 270 13.74 -13.63 16.81
N ALA A 271 12.53 -13.42 17.36
CA ALA A 271 11.28 -13.83 16.69
C ALA A 271 11.06 -13.10 15.35
N THR A 272 11.38 -11.80 15.28
CA THR A 272 11.29 -11.01 14.04
C THR A 272 12.33 -11.42 13.01
N LEU A 273 13.57 -11.62 13.45
CA LEU A 273 14.65 -12.12 12.59
C LEU A 273 14.32 -13.50 12.02
N ALA A 274 13.78 -14.41 12.82
CA ALA A 274 13.33 -15.72 12.34
C ALA A 274 12.26 -15.60 11.24
N LYS A 275 11.33 -14.64 11.35
CA LYS A 275 10.33 -14.38 10.29
C LYS A 275 10.98 -13.83 9.01
N ILE A 276 11.96 -12.93 9.15
CA ILE A 276 12.69 -12.36 8.00
C ILE A 276 13.46 -13.49 7.29
N TYR A 277 14.27 -14.24 8.01
CA TYR A 277 15.08 -15.33 7.44
C TYR A 277 14.25 -16.47 6.85
N ALA A 278 13.09 -16.80 7.44
CA ALA A 278 12.18 -17.80 6.88
C ALA A 278 11.64 -17.44 5.48
N VAL A 279 11.71 -16.17 5.10
CA VAL A 279 11.26 -15.68 3.79
C VAL A 279 12.44 -15.37 2.85
N CYS A 280 13.64 -15.20 3.39
CA CYS A 280 14.89 -15.13 2.62
C CYS A 280 15.25 -16.52 2.06
N VAL A 281 15.67 -16.60 0.80
CA VAL A 281 15.98 -17.90 0.16
C VAL A 281 17.35 -18.40 0.64
N GLU A 282 17.45 -19.72 0.87
CA GLU A 282 18.73 -20.43 1.09
C GLU A 282 19.71 -20.14 -0.06
N GLY A 283 20.83 -19.47 0.24
CA GLY A 283 21.85 -19.08 -0.74
C GLY A 283 22.26 -17.61 -0.72
N CYS A 284 21.74 -16.79 0.20
CA CYS A 284 22.26 -15.44 0.40
C CYS A 284 23.66 -15.52 1.02
N ALA A 285 24.66 -14.96 0.33
CA ALA A 285 26.07 -14.94 0.75
C ALA A 285 26.37 -14.00 1.93
N VAL A 286 25.34 -13.58 2.67
CA VAL A 286 25.50 -12.75 3.86
C VAL A 286 25.67 -13.67 5.04
N SER A 287 26.72 -13.46 5.82
CA SER A 287 26.90 -14.08 7.15
C SER A 287 25.71 -13.90 8.10
N ALA A 288 24.73 -13.07 7.75
CA ALA A 288 23.46 -12.88 8.46
C ALA A 288 22.40 -13.95 8.15
N CYS A 289 22.39 -14.56 6.95
CA CYS A 289 21.47 -15.65 6.62
C CYS A 289 21.98 -17.03 7.02
N ASP A 290 23.19 -17.10 7.59
CA ASP A 290 23.66 -18.32 8.23
C ASP A 290 22.81 -18.55 9.48
N SER A 291 22.12 -19.68 9.52
CA SER A 291 21.16 -20.05 10.56
C SER A 291 21.75 -20.17 11.96
N SER A 292 23.04 -19.85 12.13
CA SER A 292 23.68 -19.73 13.44
C SER A 292 23.09 -18.62 14.32
N ALA A 293 22.47 -17.58 13.75
CA ALA A 293 21.87 -16.48 14.53
C ALA A 293 20.45 -16.79 15.06
N CYS A 294 19.81 -17.87 14.59
CA CYS A 294 18.55 -18.39 15.13
C CYS A 294 18.60 -19.91 15.03
N GLY A 295 19.16 -20.54 16.07
CA GLY A 295 19.49 -21.95 16.19
C GLY A 295 18.70 -22.90 15.28
N ASP A 296 19.45 -23.64 14.48
CA ASP A 296 19.00 -24.70 13.58
C ASP A 296 17.88 -25.55 14.20
N ARG A 297 16.68 -25.43 13.62
CA ARG A 297 15.52 -26.28 13.98
C ARG A 297 15.49 -27.63 13.25
N ASN A 298 16.60 -28.07 12.66
CA ASN A 298 16.70 -29.35 11.92
C ASN A 298 17.91 -30.20 12.34
N ALA A 299 18.25 -30.24 13.63
CA ALA A 299 19.12 -31.29 14.18
C ALA A 299 18.31 -32.53 14.61
N SER A 300 17.57 -33.13 13.67
CA SER A 300 17.08 -34.50 13.80
C SER A 300 16.85 -35.04 12.39
N ASP A 301 17.94 -35.42 11.71
CA ASP A 301 18.01 -36.50 10.73
C ASP A 301 19.34 -36.40 9.96
N SER A 302 20.41 -36.94 10.53
CA SER A 302 21.50 -37.48 9.73
C SER A 302 22.02 -38.77 10.37
N VAL A 303 21.43 -39.85 9.86
CA VAL A 303 22.07 -41.11 9.49
C VAL A 303 23.54 -41.20 9.89
N SER A 304 23.78 -42.12 10.81
CA SER A 304 25.07 -42.77 11.07
C SER A 304 25.67 -43.33 9.79
N ASP A 305 26.81 -42.79 9.34
CA ASP A 305 27.73 -43.47 8.45
C ASP A 305 29.19 -43.19 8.86
N ASN A 306 29.76 -44.23 9.49
CA ASN A 306 31.15 -44.74 9.49
C ASN A 306 32.34 -43.80 9.27
N PHE A 307 33.40 -43.96 10.09
CA PHE A 307 34.82 -44.19 9.74
C PHE A 307 35.62 -44.21 11.06
N ASN A 308 35.95 -45.36 11.65
CA ASN A 308 37.10 -46.23 11.37
C ASN A 308 38.47 -45.55 11.55
N GLU A 309 38.96 -45.50 12.79
CA GLU A 309 40.39 -45.44 13.11
C GLU A 309 40.68 -46.37 14.30
N GLY A 310 41.48 -47.40 14.03
CA GLY A 310 41.91 -48.38 15.02
C GLY A 310 43.18 -49.06 14.52
N THR A 311 44.32 -48.41 14.77
CA THR A 311 45.65 -49.00 14.66
C THR A 311 46.15 -49.46 16.02
N PHE A 312 46.72 -50.67 16.02
CA PHE A 312 47.37 -51.46 17.08
C PHE A 312 46.47 -52.39 17.92
#